data_AF-A0A0D9ZJE5-F1
#
_entry.id   AF-A0A0D9ZJE5-F1
#
_cell.length_a   1.000
_cell.length_b   1.000
_cell.length_c   1.000
_cell.angle_alpha   90.00
_cell.angle_beta   90.00
_cell.angle_gamma   90.00
#
_symmetry.space_group_name_H-M   'P 1'
#
loop_
_entity.id
_entity.type
_entity.pdbx_description
1 polymer ?
#
loop_
_entity_poly.entity_id
_entity_poly.type
_entity_poly.pdbx_seq_one_letter_code
_entity_poly.pdbx_strand_id
1 'polypeptide(L)'
;MILRYKVPLEMMRAANVLLGGIYTKNYYELNRGYNILMTVAKLFDDTNLRKLWKATAMDQNDDTSIFNFDPKCINWSSYLVNTHIPAAIKYANNQKAKARIA
;
A
#
# COMPACT_ATOMS: atom_id res chain seq x y z
N MET A 1 -0.42 3.93 10.22
CA MET A 1 -0.73 4.29 8.81
C MET A 1 -2.13 4.88 8.61
N ILE A 2 -3.19 4.25 9.12
CA ILE A 2 -4.59 4.57 8.79
C ILE A 2 -4.98 6.02 9.10
N LEU A 3 -4.61 6.51 10.29
CA LEU A 3 -4.96 7.84 10.75
C LEU A 3 -4.22 8.96 10.01
N ARG A 4 -2.96 8.76 9.61
CA ARG A 4 -2.13 9.83 9.02
C ARG A 4 -2.59 10.26 7.63
N TYR A 5 -3.09 9.34 6.81
CA TYR A 5 -3.53 9.65 5.44
C TYR A 5 -5.03 9.95 5.34
N LYS A 6 -5.83 9.53 6.34
CA LYS A 6 -7.26 9.81 6.37
C LYS A 6 -7.56 11.29 6.66
N VAL A 7 -6.81 11.90 7.59
CA VAL A 7 -7.02 13.29 7.99
C VAL A 7 -6.80 14.28 6.82
N PRO A 8 -5.69 14.23 6.07
CA PRO A 8 -5.51 15.09 4.90
C PRO A 8 -6.58 14.85 3.82
N LEU A 9 -7.00 13.59 3.61
CA LEU A 9 -8.01 13.25 2.61
C LEU A 9 -9.39 13.84 2.94
N GLU A 10 -9.80 13.77 4.21
CA GLU A 10 -11.05 14.38 4.67
C GLU A 10 -10.98 15.92 4.67
N MET A 11 -9.83 16.52 4.98
CA MET A 11 -9.62 17.97 4.81
C MET A 11 -9.77 18.38 3.33
N MET A 12 -9.21 17.58 2.41
CA MET A 12 -9.36 17.79 0.96
C MET A 12 -10.81 17.68 0.50
N ARG A 13 -11.56 16.73 1.07
CA ARG A 13 -13.00 16.59 0.82
C ARG A 13 -13.76 17.85 1.24
N ALA A 14 -13.50 18.34 2.45
CA ALA A 14 -14.12 19.56 2.97
C ALA A 14 -13.77 20.78 2.10
N ALA A 15 -12.50 20.95 1.73
CA ALA A 15 -12.06 22.00 0.82
C ALA A 15 -12.73 21.91 -0.56
N ASN A 16 -12.87 20.69 -1.11
CA ASN A 16 -13.57 20.48 -2.37
C ASN A 16 -15.06 20.91 -2.28
N VAL A 17 -15.74 20.60 -1.18
CA VAL A 17 -17.14 21.03 -0.96
C VAL A 17 -17.23 22.56 -0.87
N LEU A 18 -16.31 23.21 -0.12
CA LEU A 18 -16.27 24.67 0.01
C LEU A 18 -16.01 25.39 -1.33
N LEU A 19 -15.22 24.78 -2.21
CA LEU A 19 -14.89 25.32 -3.54
C LEU A 19 -15.90 24.89 -4.62
N GLY A 20 -17.13 24.52 -4.24
CA GLY A 20 -18.18 24.18 -5.21
C GLY A 20 -17.92 22.91 -6.02
N GLY A 21 -17.08 22.00 -5.52
CA GLY A 21 -16.84 20.70 -6.14
C GLY A 21 -15.84 20.69 -7.30
N ILE A 22 -15.06 21.77 -7.51
CA ILE A 22 -14.09 21.89 -8.62
C ILE A 22 -13.09 20.72 -8.66
N TYR A 23 -12.70 20.18 -7.50
CA TYR A 23 -11.71 19.11 -7.37
C TYR A 23 -12.34 17.72 -7.18
N THR A 24 -13.64 17.55 -7.45
CA THR A 24 -14.35 16.29 -7.19
C THR A 24 -13.69 15.10 -7.89
N LYS A 25 -13.29 15.27 -9.15
CA LYS A 25 -12.57 14.23 -9.90
C LYS A 25 -11.25 13.83 -9.22
N ASN A 26 -10.44 14.81 -8.85
CA ASN A 26 -9.15 14.57 -8.19
C ASN A 26 -9.33 13.89 -6.83
N TYR A 27 -10.34 14.30 -6.05
CA TYR A 27 -10.68 13.66 -4.79
C TYR A 27 -11.01 12.17 -4.98
N TYR A 28 -11.84 11.82 -5.98
CA TYR A 28 -12.20 10.42 -6.23
C TYR A 28 -10.99 9.57 -6.64
N GLU A 29 -10.10 10.08 -7.49
CA GLU A 29 -8.86 9.38 -7.87
C GLU A 29 -7.94 9.15 -6.66
N LEU A 30 -7.75 10.17 -5.81
CA LEU A 30 -6.96 10.06 -4.58
C LEU A 30 -7.60 9.08 -3.58
N ASN A 31 -8.91 9.16 -3.39
CA ASN A 31 -9.64 8.27 -2.49
C ASN A 31 -9.58 6.81 -2.97
N ARG A 32 -9.65 6.57 -4.28
CA ARG A 32 -9.45 5.23 -4.87
C ARG A 32 -8.04 4.70 -4.59
N GLY A 33 -7.01 5.52 -4.81
CA GLY A 33 -5.63 5.16 -4.49
C GLY A 33 -5.43 4.86 -3.00
N TYR A 34 -6.01 5.68 -2.12
CA TYR A 34 -6.01 5.46 -0.67
C TYR A 34 -6.66 4.12 -0.28
N ASN A 35 -7.80 3.77 -0.86
CA ASN A 35 -8.49 2.50 -0.57
C ASN A 35 -7.68 1.27 -1.01
N ILE A 36 -7.01 1.36 -2.16
CA ILE A 36 -6.10 0.29 -2.62
C ILE A 36 -4.95 0.15 -1.63
N LEU A 37 -4.30 1.26 -1.27
CA LEU A 37 -3.21 1.25 -0.31
C LEU A 37 -3.64 0.69 1.05
N MET A 38 -4.83 1.06 1.53
CA MET A 38 -5.41 0.55 2.77
C MET A 38 -5.65 -0.96 2.71
N THR A 39 -6.07 -1.48 1.56
CA THR A 39 -6.30 -2.91 1.38
C THR A 39 -5.00 -3.69 1.42
N VAL A 40 -3.96 -3.20 0.73
CA VAL A 40 -2.61 -3.78 0.80
C VAL A 40 -2.06 -3.73 2.22
N ALA A 41 -2.21 -2.59 2.89
CA ALA A 41 -1.81 -2.41 4.28
C ALA A 41 -2.43 -3.44 5.23
N LYS A 42 -3.72 -3.73 5.07
CA LYS A 42 -4.43 -4.72 5.89
C LYS A 42 -3.95 -6.14 5.59
N LEU A 43 -3.58 -6.44 4.35
CA LEU A 43 -3.03 -7.75 3.99
C LEU A 43 -1.68 -7.98 4.67
N PHE A 44 -0.83 -6.96 4.68
CA PHE A 44 0.49 -6.98 5.32
C PHE A 44 0.45 -6.64 6.82
N ASP A 45 -0.75 -6.51 7.40
CA ASP A 45 -0.85 -6.35 8.85
C ASP A 45 -0.23 -7.57 9.54
N ASP A 46 0.55 -7.27 10.56
CA ASP A 46 1.35 -8.15 11.39
C ASP A 46 0.65 -9.49 11.72
N THR A 47 -0.66 -9.43 11.97
CA THR A 47 -1.51 -10.60 12.28
C THR A 47 -1.79 -11.48 11.07
N ASN A 48 -2.10 -10.87 9.93
CA ASN A 48 -2.38 -11.60 8.68
C ASN A 48 -1.09 -12.18 8.11
N LEU A 49 0.00 -11.44 8.18
CA LEU A 49 1.30 -11.93 7.77
C LEU A 49 1.83 -13.04 8.66
N ARG A 50 1.58 -12.99 9.98
CA ARG A 50 1.89 -14.13 10.88
C ARG A 50 1.07 -15.38 10.56
N LYS A 51 -0.22 -15.23 10.21
CA LYS A 51 -1.05 -16.35 9.78
C LYS A 51 -0.54 -16.94 8.47
N LEU A 52 -0.19 -16.09 7.51
CA LEU A 52 0.40 -16.50 6.23
C LEU A 52 1.73 -17.22 6.48
N TRP A 53 2.65 -16.61 7.23
CA TRP A 53 3.93 -17.19 7.60
C TRP A 53 3.79 -18.55 8.28
N LYS A 54 2.88 -18.69 9.27
CA LYS A 54 2.62 -19.98 9.92
C LYS A 54 2.08 -21.02 8.94
N ALA A 55 1.15 -20.64 8.06
CA ALA A 55 0.60 -21.55 7.06
C ALA A 55 1.68 -22.02 6.08
N THR A 56 2.58 -21.13 5.64
CA THR A 56 3.67 -21.48 4.72
C THR A 56 4.79 -22.26 5.41
N ALA A 57 5.07 -21.97 6.69
CA ALA A 57 6.09 -22.67 7.47
C ALA A 57 5.67 -24.07 7.96
N MET A 58 4.37 -24.32 8.13
CA MET A 58 3.85 -25.64 8.51
C MET A 58 3.74 -26.62 7.33
N ASP A 59 3.67 -26.11 6.09
CA ASP A 59 3.53 -26.93 4.88
C ASP A 59 4.88 -27.45 4.33
N GLN A 60 5.99 -26.99 4.90
CA GLN A 60 7.34 -27.32 4.42
C GLN A 60 8.03 -28.31 5.35
N ASN A 61 7.97 -29.58 4.96
CA ASN A 61 8.73 -30.68 5.55
C ASN A 61 10.21 -30.67 5.11
N ASP A 62 10.74 -29.53 4.65
CA ASP A 62 12.06 -29.43 4.03
C ASP A 62 12.65 -28.03 4.28
N ASP A 63 13.95 -27.97 4.52
CA ASP A 63 14.74 -26.90 5.16
C ASP A 63 14.88 -25.58 4.37
N THR A 64 13.87 -25.21 3.57
CA THR A 64 13.87 -23.98 2.78
C THR A 64 12.82 -23.01 3.30
N SER A 65 13.18 -22.30 4.38
CA SER A 65 12.43 -21.17 4.92
C SER A 65 12.22 -20.06 3.86
N ILE A 66 11.18 -20.19 3.03
CA ILE A 66 10.87 -19.22 1.95
C ILE A 66 10.66 -17.81 2.52
N PHE A 67 10.31 -17.70 3.81
CA PHE A 67 10.25 -16.45 4.55
C PHE A 67 11.13 -16.51 5.82
N ASN A 68 12.45 -16.39 5.63
CA ASN A 68 13.40 -16.29 6.75
C ASN A 68 13.47 -14.87 7.33
N PHE A 69 12.32 -14.24 7.59
CA PHE A 69 12.28 -12.97 8.29
C PHE A 69 11.10 -12.96 9.28
N ASP A 70 11.33 -12.41 10.48
CA ASP A 70 10.28 -12.23 11.46
C ASP A 70 9.38 -11.06 11.04
N PRO A 71 8.09 -11.28 10.73
CA PRO A 71 7.17 -10.20 10.37
C PRO A 71 7.08 -9.07 11.40
N LYS A 72 7.43 -9.32 12.67
CA LYS A 72 7.48 -8.30 13.74
C LYS A 72 8.65 -7.33 13.62
N CYS A 73 9.71 -7.68 12.89
CA CYS A 73 10.89 -6.81 12.79
C CYS A 73 10.68 -5.66 11.79
N ILE A 74 9.64 -5.72 10.96
CA ILE A 74 9.33 -4.69 9.97
C ILE A 74 8.26 -3.75 10.50
N ASN A 75 8.58 -2.45 10.54
CA ASN A 75 7.54 -1.42 10.65
C ASN A 75 6.83 -1.30 9.30
N TRP A 76 5.78 -2.11 9.09
CA TRP A 76 5.02 -2.18 7.83
C TRP A 76 4.51 -0.83 7.34
N SER A 77 4.10 0.04 8.27
CA SER A 77 3.64 1.38 7.92
C SER A 77 4.76 2.21 7.31
N SER A 78 5.96 2.15 7.87
CA SER A 78 7.12 2.88 7.35
C SER A 78 7.62 2.25 6.05
N TYR A 79 7.71 0.93 6.00
CA TYR A 79 8.19 0.18 4.82
C TYR A 79 7.31 0.42 3.59
N LEU A 80 6.00 0.31 3.72
CA LEU A 80 5.09 0.51 2.58
C LEU A 80 5.18 1.94 2.05
N VAL A 81 5.15 2.94 2.93
CA VAL A 81 5.17 4.36 2.56
C VAL A 81 6.51 4.80 1.98
N ASN A 82 7.60 4.45 2.64
CA ASN A 82 8.93 5.00 2.33
C ASN A 82 9.68 4.15 1.30
N THR A 83 9.31 2.88 1.12
CA THR A 83 10.06 1.95 0.26
C THR A 83 9.18 1.34 -0.83
N HIS A 84 8.07 0.68 -0.47
CA HIS A 84 7.34 -0.15 -1.42
C HIS A 84 6.52 0.66 -2.44
N ILE A 85 5.73 1.65 -1.99
CA ILE A 85 4.93 2.49 -2.88
C ILE A 85 5.81 3.29 -3.87
N PRO A 86 6.90 3.98 -3.44
CA PRO A 86 7.78 4.67 -4.37
C PRO A 86 8.40 3.73 -5.42
N ALA A 87 8.84 2.53 -5.00
CA ALA A 87 9.38 1.53 -5.91
C ALA A 87 8.34 1.06 -6.94
N ALA A 88 7.10 0.79 -6.51
CA ALA A 88 6.00 0.40 -7.39
C ALA A 88 5.66 1.50 -8.41
N ILE A 89 5.63 2.77 -7.98
CA ILE A 89 5.42 3.92 -8.88
C ILE A 89 6.54 4.01 -9.91
N LYS A 90 7.81 3.90 -9.47
CA LYS A 90 8.97 3.91 -10.36
C LYS A 90 8.90 2.79 -11.40
N TYR A 91 8.54 1.59 -10.98
CA TYR A 91 8.38 0.45 -11.87
C TYR A 91 7.27 0.68 -12.91
N ALA A 92 6.08 1.13 -12.48
CA ALA A 92 4.97 1.41 -13.37
C ALA A 92 5.31 2.50 -14.41
N ASN A 93 6.04 3.54 -13.99
CA ASN A 93 6.51 4.59 -14.90
C ASN A 93 7.51 4.07 -15.93
N ASN A 94 8.46 3.23 -15.50
CA ASN A 94 9.42 2.60 -16.41
C ASN A 94 8.72 1.71 -17.44
N GLN A 95 7.69 0.97 -17.05
CA GLN A 95 6.91 0.15 -17.99
C GLN A 95 6.13 0.99 -18.99
N LYS A 96 5.52 2.09 -18.54
CA LYS A 96 4.87 3.06 -19.45
C LYS A 96 5.86 3.70 -20.42
N ALA A 97 7.09 3.97 -19.99
CA ALA A 97 8.13 4.51 -20.86
C ALA A 97 8.55 3.48 -21.93
N LYS A 98 8.78 2.22 -21.54
CA LYS A 98 9.08 1.13 -22.47
C LYS A 98 7.97 0.92 -23.50
N ALA A 99 6.70 0.93 -23.07
CA ALA A 99 5.54 0.77 -23.95
C ALA A 99 5.31 1.96 -24.93
N ARG A 100 5.97 3.11 -24.73
CA ARG A 100 5.92 4.25 -25.66
C ARG A 100 7.03 4.23 -26.70
N ILE A 101 8.06 3.42 -26.48
CA ILE A 101 9.25 3.31 -27.34
C ILE A 101 9.15 2.08 -28.25
N ALA A 102 8.29 1.12 -27.90
CA ALA A 102 7.89 -0.02 -28.73
C ALA A 102 6.72 0.34 -29.65
#